data_AF-A0A5C8ZF53-F1
#
_entry.id   AF-A0A5C8ZF53-F1
#
_cell.length_a   1.000
_cell.length_b   1.000
_cell.length_c   1.000
_cell.angle_alpha   90.00
_cell.angle_beta   90.00
_cell.angle_gamma   90.00
#
_symmetry.space_group_name_H-M   'P 1'
#
loop_
_entity.id
_entity.type
_entity.pdbx_description
1 polymer ?
#
loop_
_entity_poly.entity_id
_entity_poly.type
_entity_poly.pdbx_seq_one_letter_code
_entity_poly.pdbx_strand_id
1 'polypeptide(L)'
;MRTTQRPRRPLRPGGRLVVVDNDHHAGEFAELLAASPWAAYQGSGGATAAWWAERGAERREVMSEWLFTRRQDLEAVLRLEFPAEVAEPWLRAHPDALGLTYGYVLFAVDA
;
A
#
# COMPACT_ATOMS: atom_id res chain seq x y z
N MET A 1 2.75 4.47 25.57
CA MET A 1 2.75 3.10 25.01
C MET A 1 4.12 2.86 24.37
N ARG A 2 4.98 2.00 24.94
CA ARG A 2 6.30 1.70 24.35
C ARG A 2 6.10 0.66 23.24
N THR A 3 6.30 1.05 21.99
CA THR A 3 6.40 0.11 20.88
C THR A 3 7.68 -0.70 21.04
N THR A 4 7.56 -1.99 21.31
CA THR A 4 8.70 -2.90 21.32
C THR A 4 9.13 -3.14 19.87
N GLN A 5 10.06 -2.32 19.38
CA GLN A 5 10.67 -2.54 18.08
C GLN A 5 11.54 -3.79 18.18
N ARG A 6 11.19 -4.86 17.45
CA ARG A 6 12.09 -6.02 17.37
C ARG A 6 13.43 -5.56 16.79
N PRO A 7 14.57 -6.03 17.32
CA PRO A 7 15.87 -5.70 16.76
C PRO A 7 15.93 -6.18 15.31
N ARG A 8 16.38 -5.30 14.41
CA ARG A 8 16.58 -5.62 13.00
C ARG A 8 17.60 -6.76 12.94
N ARG A 9 17.24 -7.87 12.28
CA ARG A 9 18.24 -8.90 11.99
C ARG A 9 19.31 -8.26 11.11
N PRO A 10 20.60 -8.37 11.46
CA PRO A 10 21.66 -7.81 10.64
C PRO A 10 21.62 -8.47 9.27
N LEU A 11 21.71 -7.66 8.22
CA LEU A 11 21.96 -8.14 6.87
C LEU A 11 23.42 -8.62 6.80
N ARG A 12 23.69 -9.56 5.90
CA ARG A 12 25.07 -9.95 5.55
C ARG A 12 25.75 -8.72 4.90
N PRO A 13 27.06 -8.50 5.05
CA PRO A 13 27.76 -7.42 4.34
C PRO A 13 27.47 -7.45 2.84
N GLY A 14 27.12 -6.31 2.25
CA GLY A 14 26.72 -6.21 0.84
C GLY A 14 25.30 -6.72 0.53
N GLY A 15 24.52 -7.07 1.55
CA GLY A 15 23.11 -7.45 1.42
C GLY A 15 22.19 -6.22 1.32
N ARG A 16 21.06 -6.37 0.62
CA ARG A 16 20.03 -5.35 0.45
C ARG A 16 18.71 -5.80 1.07
N LEU A 17 18.06 -4.93 1.84
CA LEU A 17 16.66 -5.07 2.23
C LEU A 17 15.81 -4.20 1.31
N VAL A 18 14.78 -4.79 0.71
CA VAL A 18 13.73 -4.06 -0.01
C VAL A 18 12.42 -4.33 0.70
N VAL A 19 11.69 -3.27 1.05
CA VAL A 19 10.34 -3.33 1.60
C VAL A 19 9.39 -2.75 0.58
N VAL A 20 8.30 -3.47 0.31
CA VAL A 20 7.19 -3.02 -0.52
C VAL A 20 6.08 -2.58 0.41
N ASP A 21 5.54 -1.40 0.16
CA ASP A 21 4.36 -0.88 0.85
C ASP A 21 3.39 -0.29 -0.17
N ASN A 22 2.12 -0.16 0.18
CA ASN A 22 1.16 0.51 -0.67
C ASN A 22 1.51 1.99 -0.79
N ASP A 23 1.29 2.57 -1.97
CA ASP A 23 1.28 4.02 -2.07
C ASP A 23 -0.03 4.54 -1.48
N HIS A 24 0.09 5.45 -0.53
CA HIS A 24 -1.04 6.10 0.14
C HIS A 24 -1.44 7.42 -0.52
N HIS A 25 -0.80 7.80 -1.62
CA HIS A 25 -0.99 9.09 -2.27
C HIS A 25 -1.54 9.02 -3.69
N ALA A 26 -1.20 7.97 -4.45
CA ALA A 26 -1.48 7.91 -5.88
C ALA A 26 -2.39 6.74 -6.27
N GLY A 27 -3.35 7.04 -7.15
CA GLY A 27 -4.28 6.07 -7.72
C GLY A 27 -5.54 5.85 -6.90
N GLU A 28 -6.54 5.23 -7.53
CA GLU A 28 -7.84 4.91 -6.95
C GLU A 28 -7.70 4.02 -5.71
N PHE A 29 -6.68 3.14 -5.67
CA PHE A 29 -6.42 2.35 -4.47
C PHE A 29 -6.05 3.21 -3.26
N ALA A 30 -5.28 4.28 -3.45
CA ALA A 30 -4.93 5.20 -2.38
C ALA A 30 -6.16 5.96 -1.86
N GLU A 31 -7.10 6.30 -2.75
CA GLU A 31 -8.39 6.90 -2.37
C GLU A 31 -9.23 5.94 -1.51
N LEU A 32 -9.27 4.66 -1.88
CA LEU A 32 -9.92 3.61 -1.09
C LEU A 32 -9.24 3.41 0.27
N LEU A 33 -7.90 3.41 0.33
CA LEU A 33 -7.15 3.36 1.59
C LEU A 33 -7.51 4.55 2.49
N ALA A 34 -7.58 5.76 1.93
CA ALA A 34 -7.93 6.97 2.66
C ALA A 34 -9.37 6.96 3.18
N ALA A 35 -10.30 6.36 2.44
CA ALA A 35 -11.70 6.17 2.86
C ALA A 35 -11.89 5.03 3.86
N SER A 36 -10.90 4.14 4.01
CA SER A 36 -10.99 2.97 4.86
C SER A 36 -10.81 3.27 6.36
N PRO A 37 -11.33 2.40 7.25
CA PRO A 37 -11.02 2.48 8.68
C PRO A 37 -9.53 2.40 8.99
N TRP A 38 -8.70 1.84 8.11
CA TRP A 38 -7.26 1.73 8.33
C TRP A 38 -6.55 3.07 8.19
N ALA A 39 -7.13 4.06 7.52
CA ALA A 39 -6.56 5.40 7.43
C ALA A 39 -6.27 5.99 8.83
N ALA A 40 -7.12 5.69 9.82
CA ALA A 40 -6.92 6.13 11.20
C ALA A 40 -5.70 5.46 11.88
N TYR A 41 -5.32 4.25 11.46
CA TYR A 41 -4.21 3.49 12.03
C TYR A 41 -2.90 3.65 11.24
N GLN A 42 -2.98 3.59 9.92
CA GLN A 42 -1.85 3.65 8.99
C GLN A 42 -1.44 5.09 8.66
N GLY A 43 -2.35 6.05 8.84
CA GLY A 43 -2.14 7.44 8.44
C GLY A 43 -1.99 7.59 6.92
N SER A 44 -1.31 8.66 6.51
CA SER A 44 -1.07 8.98 5.09
C SER A 44 0.23 8.41 4.53
N GLY A 45 0.88 7.45 5.21
CA GLY A 45 2.20 6.91 4.81
C GLY A 45 3.40 7.83 5.09
N GLY A 46 3.19 9.12 5.38
CA GLY A 46 4.28 10.08 5.63
C GLY A 46 5.20 9.72 6.80
N ALA A 47 4.63 9.19 7.90
CA ALA A 47 5.42 8.72 9.04
C ALA A 47 6.31 7.52 8.68
N THR A 48 5.79 6.57 7.89
CA THR A 48 6.55 5.42 7.38
C THR A 48 7.69 5.88 6.48
N ALA A 49 7.42 6.82 5.57
CA ALA A 49 8.43 7.38 4.66
C ALA A 49 9.56 8.08 5.42
N ALA A 50 9.23 8.92 6.42
CA ALA A 50 10.22 9.58 7.26
C ALA A 50 11.07 8.57 8.03
N TRP A 51 10.43 7.55 8.62
CA TRP A 51 11.11 6.51 9.38
C TRP A 51 12.13 5.72 8.55
N TRP A 52 11.81 5.42 7.29
CA TRP A 52 12.72 4.77 6.35
C TRP A 52 13.83 5.70 5.88
N ALA A 53 13.53 6.97 5.62
CA ALA A 53 14.52 7.97 5.25
C ALA A 53 15.60 8.15 6.33
N GLU A 54 15.20 8.19 7.61
CA GLU A 54 16.12 8.22 8.76
C GLU A 54 17.08 7.01 8.82
N ARG A 55 16.75 5.91 8.13
CA ARG A 55 17.54 4.68 8.04
C ARG A 55 18.34 4.56 6.74
N GLY A 56 18.41 5.65 5.97
CA GLY A 56 19.15 5.71 4.72
C GLY A 56 18.47 4.96 3.58
N ALA A 57 17.15 4.75 3.66
CA ALA A 57 16.44 4.08 2.58
C ALA A 57 16.30 4.97 1.34
N GLU A 58 16.57 4.41 0.16
CA GLU A 58 16.10 4.98 -1.10
C GLU A 58 14.60 4.66 -1.25
N ARG A 59 13.77 5.69 -1.44
CA ARG A 59 12.34 5.54 -1.73
C ARG A 59 12.10 5.64 -3.23
N ARG A 60 11.40 4.65 -3.79
CA ARG A 60 10.97 4.65 -5.20
C ARG A 60 9.49 4.35 -5.32
N GLU A 61 8.76 5.24 -5.98
CA GLU A 61 7.36 5.01 -6.38
C GLU A 61 7.32 4.15 -7.62
N VAL A 62 6.38 3.20 -7.65
CA VAL A 62 6.08 2.38 -8.81
C VAL A 62 4.58 2.45 -9.06
N MET A 63 4.22 3.12 -10.14
CA MET A 63 2.83 3.20 -10.59
C MET A 63 2.48 1.95 -11.39
N SER A 64 1.35 1.35 -11.03
CA SER A 64 0.82 0.11 -11.58
C SER A 64 -0.71 0.20 -11.68
N GLU A 65 -1.34 -0.89 -12.05
CA GLU A 65 -2.77 -1.07 -11.98
C GLU A 65 -3.10 -2.49 -11.54
N TRP A 66 -4.31 -2.67 -11.03
CA TRP A 66 -4.95 -3.97 -11.00
C TRP A 66 -5.78 -4.12 -12.26
N LEU A 67 -5.65 -5.27 -12.92
CA LEU A 67 -6.42 -5.59 -14.11
C LEU A 67 -6.91 -7.02 -14.05
N PHE A 68 -8.22 -7.19 -14.21
CA PHE A 68 -8.92 -8.46 -14.15
C PHE A 68 -9.62 -8.74 -15.48
N THR A 69 -9.72 -10.02 -15.85
CA THR A 69 -10.47 -10.43 -17.04
C THR A 69 -11.97 -10.52 -16.80
N ARG A 70 -12.39 -10.60 -15.52
CA ARG A 70 -13.80 -10.69 -15.12
C ARG A 70 -14.08 -9.72 -13.99
N ARG A 71 -15.23 -9.04 -14.09
CA ARG A 71 -15.69 -8.10 -13.06
C ARG A 71 -15.86 -8.77 -11.69
N GLN A 72 -16.31 -10.02 -11.67
CA GLN A 72 -16.49 -10.76 -10.40
C GLN A 72 -15.17 -10.97 -9.65
N ASP A 73 -14.04 -11.05 -10.35
CA ASP A 73 -12.73 -11.19 -9.72
C ASP A 73 -12.29 -9.86 -9.08
N LEU A 74 -12.49 -8.74 -9.77
CA LEU A 74 -12.27 -7.40 -9.19
C LEU A 74 -13.12 -7.21 -7.93
N GLU A 75 -14.40 -7.53 -8.00
CA GLU A 75 -15.30 -7.42 -6.84
C GLU A 75 -14.85 -8.29 -5.66
N ALA A 76 -14.45 -9.53 -5.93
CA ALA A 76 -14.00 -10.46 -4.90
C ALA A 76 -12.73 -9.95 -4.21
N VAL A 77 -11.76 -9.43 -4.98
CA VAL A 77 -10.53 -8.87 -4.42
C VAL A 77 -10.81 -7.58 -3.65
N LEU A 78 -11.65 -6.67 -4.17
CA LEU A 78 -11.99 -5.45 -3.44
C LEU A 78 -12.69 -5.72 -2.11
N ARG A 79 -13.54 -6.76 -2.03
CA ARG A 79 -14.19 -7.18 -0.78
C ARG A 79 -13.28 -7.95 0.17
N LEU A 80 -12.21 -8.56 -0.33
CA LEU A 80 -11.18 -9.18 0.49
C LEU A 80 -10.34 -8.11 1.17
N GLU A 81 -10.00 -7.08 0.41
CA GLU A 81 -9.15 -6.00 0.87
C GLU A 81 -9.97 -5.07 1.76
N PHE A 82 -11.02 -4.44 1.23
CA PHE A 82 -11.79 -3.40 1.91
C PHE A 82 -13.09 -3.90 2.52
N PRO A 83 -13.53 -3.30 3.64
CA PRO A 83 -14.85 -3.57 4.17
C PRO A 83 -15.93 -3.05 3.20
N ALA A 84 -17.13 -3.63 3.28
CA ALA A 84 -18.19 -3.41 2.31
C ALA A 84 -18.61 -1.93 2.20
N GLU A 85 -18.55 -1.18 3.30
CA GLU A 85 -18.85 0.26 3.34
C GLU A 85 -17.89 1.11 2.48
N VAL A 86 -16.71 0.60 2.14
CA VAL A 86 -15.72 1.26 1.27
C VAL A 86 -15.78 0.67 -0.15
N ALA A 87 -15.81 -0.66 -0.27
CA ALA A 87 -15.78 -1.33 -1.57
C ALA A 87 -17.05 -1.10 -2.40
N GLU A 88 -18.23 -1.22 -1.77
CA GLU A 88 -19.50 -1.21 -2.49
C GLU A 88 -19.86 0.15 -3.13
N PRO A 89 -19.62 1.30 -2.48
CA PRO A 89 -19.78 2.60 -3.14
C PRO A 89 -18.92 2.75 -4.39
N TRP A 90 -17.65 2.34 -4.33
CA TRP A 90 -16.74 2.42 -5.46
C TRP A 90 -17.17 1.49 -6.60
N LEU A 91 -17.54 0.24 -6.30
CA LEU A 91 -18.03 -0.74 -7.28
C LEU A 91 -19.33 -0.30 -7.96
N ARG A 92 -20.22 0.40 -7.25
CA ARG A 92 -21.45 0.99 -7.82
C ARG A 92 -21.15 2.19 -8.71
N ALA A 93 -20.18 3.03 -8.34
CA ALA A 93 -19.77 4.17 -9.14
C ALA A 93 -19.03 3.75 -10.43
N HIS A 94 -18.41 2.56 -10.43
CA HIS A 94 -17.63 2.02 -11.55
C HIS A 94 -18.21 0.68 -12.04
N PRO A 95 -19.44 0.67 -12.60
CA PRO A 95 -20.15 -0.57 -12.95
C PRO A 95 -19.47 -1.40 -14.04
N ASP A 96 -18.67 -0.78 -14.92
CA ASP A 96 -18.00 -1.46 -16.03
C ASP A 96 -16.49 -1.66 -15.80
N ALA A 97 -15.98 -1.29 -14.61
CA ALA A 97 -14.56 -1.41 -14.32
C ALA A 97 -14.10 -2.88 -14.27
N LEU A 98 -12.93 -3.11 -14.84
CA LEU A 98 -12.17 -4.37 -14.77
C LEU A 98 -10.87 -4.22 -13.98
N GLY A 99 -10.65 -3.05 -13.38
CA GLY A 99 -9.39 -2.72 -12.75
C GLY A 99 -9.46 -1.38 -12.03
N LEU A 100 -8.35 -1.02 -11.41
CA LEU A 100 -8.16 0.28 -10.77
C LEU A 100 -6.67 0.65 -10.78
N THR A 101 -6.39 1.94 -10.77
CA THR A 101 -5.03 2.48 -10.67
C THR A 101 -4.47 2.23 -9.27
N TYR A 102 -3.23 1.72 -9.21
CA TYR A 102 -2.59 1.26 -7.97
C TYR A 102 -1.12 1.64 -7.94
N GLY A 103 -0.69 2.34 -6.89
CA GLY A 103 0.72 2.60 -6.62
C GLY A 103 1.27 1.73 -5.50
N TYR A 104 2.55 1.38 -5.60
CA TYR A 104 3.32 0.89 -4.45
C TYR A 104 4.66 1.61 -4.35
N VAL A 105 5.21 1.64 -3.13
CA VAL A 105 6.50 2.25 -2.82
C VAL A 105 7.50 1.18 -2.42
N LEU A 106 8.73 1.35 -2.89
CA LEU A 106 9.88 0.54 -2.51
C LEU A 106 10.77 1.36 -1.58
N PHE A 107 11.13 0.78 -0.43
CA PHE A 107 12.18 1.29 0.43
C PHE A 107 13.37 0.32 0.39
N ALA A 108 14.52 0.79 -0.12
CA ALA A 108 15.72 -0.02 -0.25
C ALA A 108 16.83 0.45 0.68
N VAL A 109 17.40 -0.45 1.49
CA VAL A 109 18.52 -0.19 2.41
C VAL A 109 19.63 -1.19 2.17
N ASP A 110 20.85 -0.70 1.93
CA ASP A 110 22.07 -1.50 1.82
C ASP A 110 22.75 -1.69 3.20
N ALA A 111 23.57 -2.74 3.34
CA ALA A 111 24.30 -3.08 4.58
C ALA A 111 25.82 -3.14 4.41
#